data_AF-A0A4Y9UPQ8-F1
#
_entry.id   AF-A0A4Y9UPQ8-F1
#
_cell.length_a   1.000
_cell.length_b   1.000
_cell.length_c   1.000
_cell.angle_alpha   90.00
_cell.angle_beta   90.00
_cell.angle_gamma   90.00
#
_symmetry.space_group_name_H-M   'P 1'
#
loop_
_entity.id
_entity.type
_entity.pdbx_description
1 polymer ?
#
loop_
_entity_poly.entity_id
_entity_poly.type
_entity_poly.pdbx_seq_one_letter_code
_entity_poly.pdbx_strand_id
1 'polypeptide(L)'
;MVKRVRVRTSDVKYAPRAKVGRPLASEGDVRSDRLAQRVHPDLIEVYDQRAREYGLTRSQLIERVLIDHANQIEGAQLDNIGRWLSGEAWGAHKYMRKNLIHPVSGLPLAIASRKEAEHKAMQDKAPAEDVGPKSTDNSAAKRTKRK
;
A
#
# COMPACT_ATOMS: atom_id res chain seq x y z
N MET A 1 -23.79 57.23 33.79
CA MET A 1 -22.47 57.68 33.31
C MET A 1 -21.49 56.50 33.41
N VAL A 2 -21.24 55.78 32.32
CA VAL A 2 -20.53 54.49 32.35
C VAL A 2 -19.04 54.70 32.04
N LYS A 3 -18.16 54.47 33.01
CA LYS A 3 -16.69 54.53 32.82
C LYS A 3 -16.22 53.26 32.10
N ARG A 4 -15.76 53.38 30.85
CA ARG A 4 -15.07 52.29 30.15
C ARG A 4 -13.64 52.17 30.67
N VAL A 5 -13.34 51.05 31.30
CA VAL A 5 -11.97 50.66 31.69
C VAL A 5 -11.27 50.13 30.43
N ARG A 6 -10.26 50.84 29.92
CA ARG A 6 -9.37 50.33 28.87
C ARG A 6 -8.39 49.36 29.50
N VAL A 7 -8.59 48.06 29.28
CA VAL A 7 -7.60 47.04 29.62
C VAL A 7 -6.41 47.20 28.66
N ARG A 8 -5.22 47.49 29.21
CA ARG A 8 -3.98 47.52 28.44
C ARG A 8 -3.62 46.08 28.08
N THR A 9 -3.51 45.80 26.78
CA THR A 9 -3.22 44.47 26.20
C THR A 9 -1.80 43.96 26.47
N SER A 10 -0.98 44.69 27.24
CA SER A 10 0.42 44.34 27.52
C SER A 10 0.62 43.18 28.49
N ASP A 11 -0.42 42.75 29.21
CA ASP A 11 -0.31 41.71 30.26
C ASP A 11 -0.78 40.32 29.81
N VAL A 12 -1.05 40.12 28.52
CA VAL A 12 -1.37 38.78 27.98
C VAL A 12 -0.08 37.98 27.88
N LYS A 13 0.27 37.25 28.95
CA LYS A 13 1.32 36.22 28.94
C LYS A 13 0.93 35.14 27.92
N TYR A 14 1.46 35.24 26.70
CA TYR A 14 1.34 34.16 25.72
C TYR A 14 2.03 32.91 26.29
N ALA A 15 1.28 31.82 26.44
CA ALA A 15 1.86 30.52 26.72
C ALA A 15 2.95 30.21 25.69
N PRO A 16 4.09 29.62 26.10
CA PRO A 16 5.17 29.31 25.17
C PRO A 16 4.60 28.45 24.03
N ARG A 17 4.77 28.93 22.79
CA ARG A 17 4.38 28.17 21.60
C ARG A 17 5.05 26.81 21.67
N ALA A 18 4.28 25.73 21.62
CA ALA A 18 4.82 24.38 21.52
C ALA A 18 5.84 24.36 20.37
N LYS A 19 7.06 23.86 20.64
CA LYS A 19 8.11 23.77 19.62
C LYS A 19 7.55 22.97 18.43
N VAL A 20 7.31 23.65 17.31
CA VAL A 20 6.93 23.04 16.06
C VAL A 20 8.20 22.44 15.46
N GLY A 21 8.37 21.13 15.65
CA GLY A 21 9.49 20.35 15.12
C GLY A 21 9.26 18.88 15.38
N ARG A 22 9.78 18.00 14.50
CA ARG A 22 9.74 16.55 14.72
C ARG A 22 10.42 16.28 16.08
N PRO A 23 9.80 15.50 16.98
CA PRO A 23 10.45 15.11 18.23
C PRO A 23 11.82 14.49 17.92
N LEU A 24 12.77 14.70 18.82
CA LEU A 24 14.12 14.16 18.69
C LEU A 24 13.99 12.65 18.43
N ALA A 25 14.61 12.18 17.34
CA ALA A 25 14.61 10.77 16.98
C ALA A 25 15.15 9.97 18.18
N SER A 26 14.43 8.93 18.63
CA SER A 26 14.90 8.11 19.75
C SER A 26 16.27 7.53 19.42
N GLU A 27 17.13 7.26 20.40
CA GLU A 27 18.47 6.68 20.16
C GLU A 27 18.46 5.36 19.36
N GLY A 28 17.33 4.65 19.28
CA GLY A 28 17.15 3.47 18.44
C GLY A 28 16.43 3.72 17.10
N ASP A 29 16.16 4.96 16.71
CA ASP A 29 15.49 5.32 15.46
C ASP A 29 16.50 5.28 14.30
N VAL A 30 16.91 4.06 13.92
CA VAL A 30 17.71 3.84 12.71
C VAL A 30 16.82 4.20 11.52
N ARG A 31 17.33 5.08 10.64
CA ARG A 31 16.59 5.45 9.42
C ARG A 31 16.27 4.19 8.62
N SER A 32 15.00 3.99 8.30
CA SER A 32 14.54 2.91 7.44
C SER A 32 15.14 3.06 6.05
N ASP A 33 15.75 1.99 5.54
CA ASP A 33 16.14 1.90 4.13
C ASP A 33 14.91 1.78 3.21
N ARG A 34 15.06 2.22 1.96
CA ARG A 34 13.98 2.20 0.98
C ARG A 34 14.05 0.93 0.14
N LEU A 35 13.02 0.09 0.24
CA LEU A 35 12.80 -1.03 -0.68
C LEU A 35 11.96 -0.55 -1.88
N ALA A 36 12.53 -0.60 -3.08
CA ALA A 36 11.81 -0.31 -4.33
C ALA A 36 11.50 -1.62 -5.06
N GLN A 37 10.21 -1.97 -5.19
CA GLN A 37 9.75 -3.19 -5.84
C GLN A 37 8.64 -2.89 -6.86
N ARG A 38 8.68 -3.57 -8.01
CA ARG A 38 7.58 -3.56 -8.98
C ARG A 38 6.56 -4.61 -8.59
N VAL A 39 5.30 -4.21 -8.51
CA VAL A 39 4.20 -5.05 -8.02
C VAL A 39 3.02 -4.94 -8.98
N HIS A 40 2.27 -6.03 -9.14
CA HIS A 40 1.05 -6.04 -9.94
C HIS A 40 0.02 -5.03 -9.38
N PRO A 41 -0.66 -4.23 -10.22
CA PRO A 41 -1.59 -3.20 -9.76
C PRO A 41 -2.73 -3.76 -8.91
N ASP A 42 -3.25 -4.94 -9.24
CA ASP A 42 -4.33 -5.57 -8.45
C ASP A 42 -3.88 -5.89 -7.02
N LEU A 43 -2.61 -6.30 -6.86
CA LEU A 43 -2.07 -6.57 -5.54
C LEU A 43 -1.95 -5.28 -4.71
N ILE A 44 -1.58 -4.16 -5.36
CA ILE A 44 -1.55 -2.85 -4.71
C ILE A 44 -2.94 -2.45 -4.23
N GLU A 45 -3.98 -2.65 -5.03
CA GLU A 45 -5.36 -2.32 -4.63
C GLU A 45 -5.84 -3.15 -3.44
N VAL A 46 -5.54 -4.46 -3.43
CA VAL A 46 -5.84 -5.33 -2.29
C VAL A 46 -5.14 -4.80 -1.03
N TYR A 47 -3.86 -4.46 -1.10
CA TYR A 47 -3.13 -3.92 0.04
C TYR A 47 -3.62 -2.53 0.46
N ASP A 48 -4.02 -1.66 -0.46
CA ASP A 48 -4.60 -0.35 -0.13
C ASP A 48 -5.92 -0.51 0.62
N GLN A 49 -6.79 -1.41 0.17
CA GLN A 49 -8.05 -1.69 0.85
C GLN A 49 -7.78 -2.25 2.25
N ARG A 50 -6.91 -3.25 2.37
CA ARG A 50 -6.54 -3.82 3.66
C ARG A 50 -5.94 -2.78 4.58
N ALA A 51 -5.05 -1.93 4.09
CA ALA A 51 -4.42 -0.89 4.90
C ALA A 51 -5.46 0.04 5.52
N ARG A 52 -6.50 0.41 4.76
CA ARG A 52 -7.65 1.19 5.27
C ARG A 52 -8.43 0.45 6.36
N GLU A 53 -8.72 -0.83 6.17
CA GLU A 53 -9.41 -1.65 7.18
C GLU A 53 -8.64 -1.71 8.51
N TYR A 54 -7.31 -1.73 8.43
CA TYR A 54 -6.43 -1.75 9.60
C TYR A 54 -6.14 -0.37 10.19
N GLY A 55 -6.57 0.72 9.54
CA GLY A 55 -6.15 2.07 9.92
C GLY A 55 -4.64 2.31 9.79
N LEU A 56 -3.98 1.60 8.87
CA LEU A 56 -2.56 1.69 8.59
C LEU A 56 -2.31 2.35 7.23
N THR A 57 -1.08 2.81 7.02
CA THR A 57 -0.60 3.11 5.68
C THR A 57 -0.27 1.83 4.91
N ARG A 58 -0.33 1.87 3.58
CA ARG A 58 0.07 0.73 2.73
C ARG A 58 1.48 0.23 3.05
N SER A 59 2.44 1.15 3.23
CA SER A 59 3.83 0.79 3.56
C SER A 59 3.93 0.05 4.90
N GLN A 60 3.23 0.51 5.93
CA GLN A 60 3.21 -0.16 7.24
C GLN A 60 2.57 -1.55 7.16
N LEU A 61 1.51 -1.70 6.36
CA LEU A 61 0.89 -2.99 6.16
C LEU A 61 1.84 -3.96 5.44
N ILE A 62 2.49 -3.53 4.36
CA ILE A 62 3.46 -4.34 3.61
C ILE A 62 4.62 -4.76 4.53
N GLU A 63 5.16 -3.82 5.31
CA GLU A 63 6.22 -4.09 6.27
C GLU A 63 5.81 -5.17 7.28
N ARG A 64 4.61 -5.07 7.86
CA ARG A 64 4.09 -6.12 8.77
C ARG A 64 3.97 -7.47 8.10
N VAL A 65 3.48 -7.53 6.86
CA VAL A 65 3.38 -8.78 6.10
C VAL A 65 4.76 -9.40 5.85
N LEU A 66 5.77 -8.59 5.54
CA LEU A 66 7.14 -9.07 5.33
C LEU A 66 7.76 -9.58 6.63
N ILE A 67 7.58 -8.88 7.75
CA ILE A 67 8.02 -9.33 9.08
C ILE A 67 7.30 -10.63 9.46
N ASP A 68 5.99 -10.73 9.20
CA ASP A 68 5.21 -11.93 9.43
C ASP A 68 5.77 -13.12 8.64
N HIS A 69 6.02 -12.92 7.35
CA HIS A 69 6.63 -13.91 6.47
C HIS A 69 8.02 -14.35 6.97
N ALA A 70 8.92 -13.40 7.24
CA ALA A 70 10.28 -13.70 7.72
C ALA A 70 10.27 -14.47 9.04
N ASN A 71 9.37 -14.14 9.97
CA ASN A 71 9.25 -14.85 11.23
C ASN A 71 8.67 -16.26 11.07
N GLN A 72 7.76 -16.47 10.13
CA GLN A 72 7.10 -17.77 9.91
C GLN A 72 7.98 -18.73 9.10
N ILE A 73 8.62 -18.22 8.05
CA ILE A 73 9.39 -19.03 7.11
C ILE A 73 10.86 -19.12 7.52
N GLU A 74 11.48 -17.98 7.82
CA GLU A 74 12.92 -17.89 8.14
C GLU A 74 13.22 -17.98 9.64
N GLY A 75 12.19 -17.89 10.49
CA GLY A 75 12.37 -17.88 11.95
C GLY A 75 13.06 -16.61 12.48
N ALA A 76 12.93 -15.49 11.77
CA ALA A 76 13.70 -14.26 12.00
C ALA A 76 13.48 -13.52 13.34
N GLN A 77 12.65 -14.00 14.27
CA GLN A 77 12.39 -13.42 15.61
C GLN A 77 12.31 -11.87 15.66
N LEU A 78 11.61 -11.27 14.69
CA LEU A 78 11.42 -9.83 14.58
C LEU A 78 10.17 -9.34 15.31
N ASP A 79 10.21 -8.14 15.86
CA ASP A 79 9.05 -7.45 16.43
C ASP A 79 8.13 -6.86 15.36
N ASN A 80 7.07 -6.13 15.77
CA ASN A 80 6.07 -5.58 14.86
C ASN A 80 6.57 -4.41 13.98
N ILE A 81 7.80 -3.95 14.18
CA ILE A 81 8.45 -2.88 13.43
C ILE A 81 9.79 -3.34 12.82
N GLY A 82 10.06 -4.65 12.82
CA GLY A 82 11.20 -5.25 12.13
C GLY A 82 12.52 -5.26 12.93
N ARG A 83 12.48 -5.04 14.25
CA ARG A 83 13.66 -5.15 15.11
C ARG A 83 13.84 -6.56 15.63
N TRP A 84 15.09 -7.00 15.74
CA TRP A 84 15.44 -8.27 16.38
C TRP A 84 15.01 -8.29 17.85
N LEU A 85 14.32 -9.36 18.24
CA LEU A 85 13.98 -9.64 19.63
C LEU A 85 15.00 -10.59 20.26
N SER A 86 15.28 -10.39 21.55
CA SER A 86 16.00 -11.36 22.36
C SER A 86 15.08 -12.55 22.70
N GLY A 87 15.66 -13.72 23.03
CA GLY A 87 14.91 -14.96 23.21
C GLY A 87 13.75 -14.88 24.22
N GLU A 88 13.90 -14.14 25.32
CA GLU A 88 12.85 -13.92 26.32
C GLU A 88 11.71 -13.04 25.76
N ALA A 89 12.05 -11.98 25.03
CA ALA A 89 11.08 -11.10 24.39
C ALA A 89 10.33 -11.78 23.24
N TRP A 90 10.97 -12.72 22.54
CA TRP A 90 10.34 -13.54 21.50
C TRP A 90 9.21 -14.43 22.05
N GLY A 91 9.44 -15.04 23.22
CA GLY A 91 8.44 -15.85 23.91
C GLY A 91 7.14 -15.07 24.13
N ALA A 92 7.24 -13.86 24.69
CA ALA A 92 6.10 -12.97 24.91
C ALA A 92 5.42 -12.50 23.61
N HIS A 93 6.21 -12.20 22.58
CA HIS A 93 5.71 -11.74 21.28
C HIS A 93 4.84 -12.78 20.57
N LYS A 94 5.21 -14.06 20.64
CA LYS A 94 4.46 -15.18 20.02
C LYS A 94 3.02 -15.29 20.52
N TYR A 95 2.76 -14.95 21.79
CA TYR A 95 1.42 -14.96 22.38
C TYR A 95 0.54 -13.81 21.90
N MET A 96 1.12 -12.62 21.70
CA MET A 96 0.39 -11.45 21.20
C MET A 96 -0.03 -11.61 19.73
N ARG A 97 0.80 -12.27 18.91
CA ARG A 97 0.57 -12.39 17.47
C ARG A 97 -0.62 -13.27 17.08
N LYS A 98 -0.93 -14.32 17.86
CA LYS A 98 -2.09 -15.19 17.59
C LYS A 98 -3.43 -14.44 17.57
N ASN A 99 -3.51 -13.30 18.25
CA ASN A 99 -4.74 -12.51 18.37
C ASN A 99 -4.80 -11.33 17.38
N LEU A 100 -3.70 -11.05 16.67
CA LEU A 100 -3.60 -10.00 15.64
C LEU A 100 -3.74 -10.54 14.21
N ILE A 101 -4.03 -11.85 14.08
CA ILE A 101 -4.25 -12.50 12.78
C ILE A 101 -5.39 -11.77 12.09
N HIS A 102 -5.01 -11.10 11.01
CA HIS A 102 -5.81 -10.32 10.10
C HIS A 102 -7.30 -10.73 10.06
N PRO A 103 -8.26 -9.91 10.52
CA PRO A 103 -9.67 -10.11 10.21
C PRO A 103 -9.83 -10.43 8.72
N VAL A 104 -10.39 -11.61 8.46
CA VAL A 104 -10.74 -12.06 7.12
C VAL A 104 -11.99 -11.27 6.72
N SER A 105 -11.82 -10.01 6.33
CA SER A 105 -12.89 -9.25 5.67
C SER A 105 -13.17 -9.91 4.32
N GLY A 106 -14.45 -10.02 3.94
CA GLY A 106 -14.87 -10.49 2.61
C GLY A 106 -14.70 -9.45 1.50
N LEU A 107 -14.23 -8.24 1.84
CA LEU A 107 -14.11 -7.10 0.92
C LEU A 107 -13.11 -7.30 -0.23
N PRO A 108 -11.97 -8.01 -0.07
CA PRO A 108 -11.07 -8.28 -1.20
C PRO A 108 -11.73 -9.12 -2.29
N LEU A 109 -12.59 -10.07 -1.91
CA LEU A 109 -13.35 -10.88 -2.88
C LEU A 109 -14.33 -9.99 -3.67
N ALA A 110 -14.95 -9.02 -3.01
CA ALA A 110 -15.83 -8.06 -3.68
C ALA A 110 -15.07 -7.17 -4.69
N ILE A 111 -13.82 -6.79 -4.40
CA ILE A 111 -12.97 -6.04 -5.34
C ILE A 111 -12.66 -6.88 -6.57
N ALA A 112 -12.26 -8.15 -6.37
CA ALA A 112 -11.97 -9.07 -7.47
C ALA A 112 -13.19 -9.26 -8.38
N SER A 113 -14.36 -9.58 -7.80
CA SER A 113 -15.60 -9.75 -8.56
C SER A 113 -16.01 -8.49 -9.32
N ARG A 114 -15.81 -7.29 -8.75
CA ARG A 114 -16.09 -6.02 -9.44
C ARG A 114 -15.18 -5.84 -10.65
N LYS A 115 -13.88 -6.11 -10.51
CA LYS A 115 -12.92 -6.00 -11.63
C LYS A 115 -13.20 -7.00 -12.74
N GLU A 116 -13.55 -8.23 -12.38
CA GLU A 116 -13.96 -9.24 -13.35
C GLU A 116 -15.18 -8.76 -14.15
N ALA A 117 -16.17 -8.16 -13.48
CA ALA A 117 -17.34 -7.59 -14.13
C ALA A 117 -17.00 -6.40 -15.04
N GLU A 118 -16.11 -5.50 -14.60
CA GLU A 118 -15.62 -4.36 -15.41
C GLU A 118 -14.88 -4.85 -16.66
N HIS A 119 -13.99 -5.83 -16.52
CA HIS A 119 -13.24 -6.41 -17.64
C HIS A 119 -14.17 -7.11 -18.64
N LYS A 120 -15.14 -7.89 -18.14
CA LYS A 120 -16.17 -8.53 -18.98
C LYS A 120 -17.00 -7.49 -19.73
N ALA A 121 -17.46 -6.43 -19.05
CA ALA A 121 -18.21 -5.35 -19.68
C ALA A 121 -17.39 -4.59 -20.74
N MET A 122 -16.07 -4.51 -20.59
CA MET A 122 -15.17 -3.90 -21.57
C MET A 122 -15.00 -4.79 -22.80
N GLN A 123 -14.92 -6.11 -22.63
CA GLN A 123 -14.89 -7.07 -23.73
C GLN A 123 -16.21 -7.08 -24.51
N ASP A 124 -17.35 -7.04 -23.81
CA ASP A 124 -18.68 -7.05 -24.44
C ASP A 124 -18.98 -5.72 -25.19
N LYS A 125 -18.33 -4.63 -24.81
CA LYS A 125 -18.44 -3.31 -25.47
C LYS A 125 -17.42 -3.09 -26.58
N ALA A 126 -16.43 -3.96 -26.75
CA ALA A 126 -15.52 -3.86 -27.88
C ALA A 126 -16.38 -4.09 -29.14
N PRO A 127 -16.59 -3.07 -30.00
CA PRO A 127 -17.26 -3.31 -31.26
C PRO A 127 -16.46 -4.39 -31.97
N ALA A 128 -17.16 -5.38 -32.52
CA ALA A 128 -16.56 -6.30 -33.48
C ALA A 128 -15.89 -5.41 -34.53
N GLU A 129 -14.56 -5.26 -34.45
CA GLU A 129 -13.80 -4.67 -35.54
C GLU A 129 -14.22 -5.50 -36.74
N ASP A 130 -14.88 -4.81 -37.66
CA ASP A 130 -15.24 -5.31 -38.97
C ASP A 130 -13.94 -5.83 -39.57
N VAL A 131 -13.70 -7.14 -39.41
CA VAL A 131 -12.57 -7.84 -39.99
C VAL A 131 -12.85 -7.81 -41.48
N GLY A 132 -12.51 -6.67 -42.09
CA GLY A 132 -12.63 -6.44 -43.50
C GLY A 132 -12.01 -7.64 -44.22
N PRO A 133 -12.65 -8.13 -45.30
CA PRO A 133 -12.24 -9.36 -45.95
C PRO A 133 -10.74 -9.26 -46.26
N LYS A 134 -9.96 -10.17 -45.67
CA LYS A 134 -8.53 -10.33 -45.99
C LYS A 134 -8.44 -10.52 -47.50
N SER A 135 -8.03 -9.47 -48.22
CA SER A 135 -7.77 -9.53 -49.65
C SER A 135 -6.58 -10.46 -49.87
N THR A 136 -6.86 -11.74 -50.09
CA THR A 136 -5.86 -12.70 -50.54
C THR A 136 -5.65 -12.53 -52.05
N ASP A 137 -5.12 -11.37 -52.45
CA ASP A 137 -4.61 -11.16 -53.81
C ASP A 137 -3.09 -11.26 -53.78
N ASN A 138 -2.60 -12.48 -53.59
CA ASN A 138 -1.25 -12.85 -54.05
C ASN A 138 -1.37 -13.40 -55.46
N SER A 139 -1.71 -12.50 -56.39
CA SER A 139 -1.68 -12.76 -57.82
C SER A 139 -0.22 -12.87 -58.29
N ALA A 140 0.14 -14.12 -58.56
CA ALA A 140 1.21 -14.60 -59.44
C ALA A 140 1.87 -13.53 -60.35
N ALA A 141 3.01 -12.98 -59.91
CA ALA A 141 3.94 -12.28 -60.79
C ALA A 141 5.01 -13.26 -61.31
N LYS A 142 4.73 -13.72 -62.54
CA LYS A 142 5.59 -14.43 -63.49
C LYS A 142 7.05 -13.91 -63.53
N ARG A 143 7.99 -14.85 -63.43
CA ARG A 143 8.95 -15.23 -64.50
C ARG A 143 9.73 -14.09 -65.17
N THR A 144 11.05 -14.04 -64.95
CA THR A 144 12.02 -13.83 -66.06
C THR A 144 13.40 -14.38 -65.70
N LYS A 145 13.80 -15.43 -66.44
CA LYS A 145 15.21 -15.81 -66.68
C LYS A 145 15.93 -14.68 -67.41
N ARG A 146 17.20 -14.45 -67.07
CA ARG A 146 18.33 -13.97 -67.93
C ARG A 146 19.48 -13.61 -66.96
N LYS A 147 20.74 -13.99 -67.16
CA LYS A 147 21.42 -14.76 -68.18
C LYS A 147 22.71 -15.27 -67.53
#